data_AF-A0A7J0FJM7-F1
#
_entry.id   AF-A0A7J0FJM7-F1
#
_cell.length_a   1.000
_cell.length_b   1.000
_cell.length_c   1.000
_cell.angle_alpha   90.00
_cell.angle_beta   90.00
_cell.angle_gamma   90.00
#
_symmetry.space_group_name_H-M   'P 1'
#
loop_
_entity.id
_entity.type
_entity.pdbx_description
1 polymer ?
#
loop_
_entity_poly.entity_id
_entity_poly.type
_entity_poly.pdbx_seq_one_letter_code
_entity_poly.pdbx_strand_id
1 'polypeptide(L)'
;MESTLRVNAVWALRNLTFLIDNRCKGGIFLELTASALTSLIGDPEPSVQEQALALVRNLVDGCIDSVDYVMLEDGHILHAIGWQLQTASKPEVLIQGMYVLSNVASGNEFHKEAVMHQILLQSVIIKHLQNNDSRLRTAAVWALVNLTFPGSPGSHGRVIKLRNTGITSQLKNMVNDPCLDVKLRVRAALGQIMTFGDGST
;
A
#
# COMPACT_ATOMS: atom_id res chain seq x y z
N MET A 1 -28.66 -3.77 -3.03
CA MET A 1 -28.38 -3.42 -1.62
C MET A 1 -28.09 -1.92 -1.56
N GLU A 2 -28.72 -1.16 -0.66
CA GLU A 2 -28.47 0.29 -0.56
C GLU A 2 -27.02 0.61 -0.17
N SER A 3 -26.46 1.69 -0.72
CA SER A 3 -25.06 2.07 -0.48
C SER A 3 -24.76 2.28 1.00
N THR A 4 -25.67 2.95 1.73
CA THR A 4 -25.53 3.16 3.19
C THR A 4 -25.43 1.86 3.97
N LEU A 5 -26.22 0.83 3.59
CA LEU A 5 -26.13 -0.48 4.23
C LEU A 5 -24.78 -1.16 3.93
N ARG A 6 -24.29 -1.06 2.68
CA ARG A 6 -22.97 -1.60 2.31
C ARG A 6 -21.85 -0.93 3.11
N VAL A 7 -21.83 0.40 3.14
CA VAL A 7 -20.83 1.18 3.88
C VAL A 7 -20.83 0.79 5.35
N ASN A 8 -21.99 0.76 6.00
CA ASN A 8 -22.09 0.44 7.43
C ASN A 8 -21.68 -1.00 7.73
N ALA A 9 -22.02 -1.96 6.85
CA ALA A 9 -21.60 -3.35 7.00
C ALA A 9 -20.07 -3.49 6.90
N VAL A 10 -19.45 -2.89 5.89
CA VAL A 10 -17.99 -2.93 5.72
C VAL A 10 -17.29 -2.18 6.86
N TRP A 11 -17.86 -1.07 7.32
CA TRP A 11 -17.33 -0.33 8.46
C TRP A 11 -17.37 -1.15 9.75
N ALA A 12 -18.45 -1.89 10.00
CA ALA A 12 -18.54 -2.81 11.13
C ALA A 12 -17.45 -3.89 11.05
N LEU A 13 -17.26 -4.51 9.88
CA LEU A 13 -16.19 -5.50 9.65
C LEU A 13 -14.79 -4.90 9.85
N ARG A 14 -14.54 -3.69 9.35
CA ARG A 14 -13.27 -2.98 9.57
C ARG A 14 -12.99 -2.79 11.06
N ASN A 15 -13.99 -2.40 11.85
CA ASN A 15 -13.81 -2.21 13.29
C ASN A 15 -13.57 -3.55 14.00
N LEU A 16 -14.24 -4.62 13.56
CA LEU A 16 -14.01 -5.97 14.07
C LEU A 16 -12.61 -6.48 13.75
N THR A 17 -11.98 -6.06 12.65
CA THR A 17 -10.61 -6.50 12.29
C THR A 17 -9.50 -5.64 12.89
N PHE A 18 -9.84 -4.60 13.64
CA PHE A 18 -8.84 -3.73 14.25
C PHE A 18 -8.18 -4.41 15.46
N LEU A 19 -6.87 -4.65 15.38
CA LEU A 19 -6.04 -5.25 16.43
C LEU A 19 -6.47 -6.65 16.90
N ILE A 20 -7.22 -7.40 16.08
CA ILE A 20 -7.54 -8.80 16.37
C ILE A 20 -6.37 -9.73 16.05
N ASP A 21 -6.35 -10.90 16.68
CA ASP A 21 -5.32 -11.90 16.43
C ASP A 21 -5.48 -12.56 15.05
N ASN A 22 -4.38 -13.13 14.55
CA ASN A 22 -4.30 -13.67 13.20
C ASN A 22 -5.27 -14.84 12.96
N ARG A 23 -5.66 -15.60 13.99
CA ARG A 23 -6.64 -16.68 13.81
C ARG A 23 -8.01 -16.12 13.49
N CYS A 24 -8.42 -15.06 14.20
CA CYS A 24 -9.66 -14.36 13.91
C CYS A 24 -9.63 -13.69 12.53
N LYS A 25 -8.50 -13.12 12.10
CA LYS A 25 -8.34 -12.59 10.73
C LYS A 25 -8.57 -13.67 9.68
N GLY A 26 -7.98 -14.85 9.86
CA GLY A 26 -8.17 -15.99 8.97
C GLY A 26 -9.63 -16.43 8.88
N GLY A 27 -10.32 -16.54 10.01
CA GLY A 27 -11.76 -16.87 10.03
C GLY A 27 -12.61 -15.85 9.28
N ILE A 28 -12.38 -14.55 9.50
CA ILE A 28 -13.10 -13.48 8.80
C ILE A 28 -12.80 -13.52 7.30
N PHE A 29 -11.54 -13.73 6.90
CA PHE A 29 -11.16 -13.80 5.50
C PHE A 29 -11.79 -15.00 4.79
N LEU A 30 -11.86 -16.17 5.45
CA LEU A 30 -12.50 -17.36 4.89
C LEU A 30 -13.98 -17.13 4.58
N GLU A 31 -14.71 -16.45 5.47
CA GLU A 31 -16.13 -16.15 5.28
C GLU A 31 -16.34 -15.03 4.24
N LEU A 32 -15.51 -13.99 4.25
CA LEU A 32 -15.65 -12.86 3.34
C LEU A 32 -15.19 -13.20 1.92
N THR A 33 -14.20 -14.08 1.76
CA THR A 33 -13.58 -14.49 0.49
C THR A 33 -12.84 -13.36 -0.25
N ALA A 34 -11.89 -13.74 -1.11
CA ALA A 34 -11.17 -12.77 -1.94
C ALA A 34 -12.07 -12.12 -3.02
N SER A 35 -13.03 -12.87 -3.54
CA SER A 35 -14.00 -12.39 -4.54
C SER A 35 -14.91 -11.29 -3.99
N ALA A 36 -15.45 -11.44 -2.77
CA ALA A 36 -16.30 -10.40 -2.20
C ALA A 36 -15.48 -9.16 -1.82
N LEU A 37 -14.26 -9.33 -1.29
CA LEU A 37 -13.34 -8.22 -1.05
C LEU A 37 -13.03 -7.44 -2.32
N THR A 38 -12.71 -8.14 -3.41
CA THR A 38 -12.44 -7.53 -4.72
C THR A 38 -13.66 -6.75 -5.22
N SER A 39 -14.85 -7.31 -5.05
CA SER A 39 -16.11 -6.65 -5.42
C SER A 39 -16.37 -5.37 -4.59
N LEU A 40 -16.06 -5.39 -3.30
CA LEU A 40 -16.18 -4.23 -2.41
C LEU A 40 -15.13 -3.15 -2.71
N ILE A 41 -13.90 -3.55 -3.06
CA ILE A 41 -12.85 -2.64 -3.51
C ILE A 41 -13.28 -1.96 -4.81
N GLY A 42 -13.94 -2.68 -5.72
CA GLY A 42 -14.46 -2.17 -6.99
C GLY A 42 -15.86 -1.55 -6.93
N ASP A 43 -16.42 -1.33 -5.74
CA ASP A 43 -17.80 -0.83 -5.58
C ASP A 43 -17.97 0.55 -6.24
N PRO A 44 -19.10 0.87 -6.89
CA PRO A 44 -19.31 2.18 -7.50
C PRO A 44 -19.30 3.34 -6.51
N GLU A 45 -19.55 3.09 -5.22
CA GLU A 45 -19.62 4.11 -4.18
C GLU A 45 -18.24 4.28 -3.49
N PRO A 46 -17.59 5.46 -3.59
CA PRO A 46 -16.25 5.65 -3.04
C PRO A 46 -16.14 5.45 -1.53
N SER A 47 -17.24 5.72 -0.79
CA SER A 47 -17.26 5.46 0.66
C SER A 47 -17.21 3.97 0.99
N VAL A 48 -17.76 3.09 0.13
CA VAL A 48 -17.60 1.64 0.25
C VAL A 48 -16.17 1.24 -0.07
N GLN A 49 -15.59 1.77 -1.16
CA GLN A 49 -14.21 1.50 -1.56
C GLN A 49 -13.21 1.85 -0.43
N GLU A 50 -13.39 3.02 0.20
CA GLU A 50 -12.56 3.47 1.32
C GLU A 50 -12.62 2.49 2.49
N GLN A 51 -13.84 2.11 2.93
CA GLN A 51 -13.98 1.17 4.05
C GLN A 51 -13.48 -0.23 3.70
N ALA A 52 -13.63 -0.66 2.44
CA ALA A 52 -13.13 -1.94 1.97
C ALA A 52 -11.61 -2.00 2.00
N LEU A 53 -10.93 -0.98 1.49
CA LEU A 53 -9.47 -0.88 1.54
C LEU A 53 -8.97 -0.75 2.98
N ALA A 54 -9.68 -0.02 3.85
CA ALA A 54 -9.35 0.07 5.27
C ALA A 54 -9.51 -1.27 6.01
N LEU A 55 -10.53 -2.07 5.64
CA LEU A 55 -10.70 -3.44 6.12
C LEU A 55 -9.54 -4.33 5.67
N VAL A 56 -9.18 -4.30 4.38
CA VAL A 56 -8.03 -5.07 3.86
C VAL A 56 -6.75 -4.66 4.56
N ARG A 57 -6.53 -3.36 4.77
CA ARG A 57 -5.37 -2.83 5.50
C ARG A 57 -5.24 -3.47 6.89
N ASN A 58 -6.34 -3.60 7.63
CA ASN A 58 -6.36 -4.24 8.94
C ASN A 58 -6.08 -5.75 8.84
N LEU A 59 -6.62 -6.42 7.81
CA LEU A 59 -6.40 -7.84 7.57
C LEU A 59 -4.95 -8.16 7.25
N VAL A 60 -4.25 -7.30 6.51
CA VAL A 60 -2.82 -7.49 6.15
C VAL A 60 -1.83 -6.88 7.14
N ASP A 61 -2.32 -6.22 8.20
CA ASP A 61 -1.47 -5.67 9.26
C ASP A 61 -0.92 -6.79 10.15
N GLY A 62 0.31 -6.67 10.65
CA GLY A 62 0.90 -7.64 11.58
C GLY A 62 1.90 -8.61 10.94
N CYS A 63 1.64 -9.92 11.05
CA CYS A 63 2.61 -10.95 10.62
C CYS A 63 2.54 -11.23 9.12
N ILE A 64 3.53 -11.99 8.63
CA ILE A 64 3.62 -12.33 7.20
C ILE A 64 2.44 -13.16 6.69
N ASP A 65 1.90 -14.07 7.50
CA ASP A 65 0.74 -14.91 7.14
C ASP A 65 -0.50 -14.06 6.84
N SER A 66 -0.59 -12.88 7.46
CA SER A 66 -1.67 -11.91 7.20
C SER A 66 -1.51 -11.22 5.85
N VAL A 67 -0.27 -11.04 5.38
CA VAL A 67 0.02 -10.46 4.06
C VAL A 67 -0.34 -11.43 2.94
N ASP A 68 -0.20 -12.74 3.16
CA ASP A 68 -0.51 -13.76 2.16
C ASP A 68 -1.97 -13.69 1.67
N TYR A 69 -2.90 -13.16 2.48
CA TYR A 69 -4.31 -13.01 2.10
C TYR A 69 -4.51 -12.26 0.78
N VAL A 70 -3.71 -11.23 0.50
CA VAL A 70 -3.83 -10.46 -0.75
C VAL A 70 -3.13 -11.11 -1.94
N MET A 71 -2.36 -12.17 -1.69
CA MET A 71 -1.64 -12.96 -2.70
C MET A 71 -2.42 -14.19 -3.15
N LEU A 72 -3.51 -14.52 -2.46
CA LEU A 72 -4.41 -15.62 -2.83
C LEU A 72 -5.12 -15.35 -4.16
N GLU A 73 -5.63 -16.42 -4.78
CA GLU A 73 -6.33 -16.39 -6.07
C GLU A 73 -5.58 -15.54 -7.11
N ASP A 74 -4.32 -15.89 -7.37
CA ASP A 74 -3.45 -15.20 -8.34
C ASP A 74 -3.32 -13.68 -8.10
N GLY A 75 -3.49 -13.23 -6.85
CA GLY A 75 -3.35 -11.84 -6.46
C GLY A 75 -4.52 -10.94 -6.90
N HIS A 76 -5.73 -11.48 -7.07
CA HIS A 76 -6.92 -10.70 -7.45
C HIS A 76 -7.14 -9.46 -6.57
N ILE A 77 -6.99 -9.59 -5.25
CA ILE A 77 -7.13 -8.46 -4.32
C ILE A 77 -6.04 -7.41 -4.58
N LEU A 78 -4.78 -7.85 -4.75
CA LEU A 78 -3.68 -6.94 -5.04
C LEU A 78 -3.88 -6.20 -6.37
N HIS A 79 -4.39 -6.89 -7.40
CA HIS A 79 -4.73 -6.28 -8.67
C HIS A 79 -5.85 -5.24 -8.55
N ALA A 80 -6.91 -5.55 -7.79
CA ALA A 80 -8.00 -4.62 -7.52
C ALA A 80 -7.52 -3.34 -6.79
N ILE A 81 -6.61 -3.49 -5.83
CA ILE A 81 -5.97 -2.36 -5.14
C ILE A 81 -5.16 -1.52 -6.15
N GLY A 82 -4.33 -2.17 -6.96
CA GLY A 82 -3.53 -1.49 -7.99
C GLY A 82 -4.38 -0.74 -9.01
N TRP A 83 -5.53 -1.30 -9.41
CA TRP A 83 -6.51 -0.64 -10.26
C TRP A 83 -7.11 0.61 -9.61
N GLN A 84 -7.47 0.53 -8.32
CA GLN A 84 -8.02 1.68 -7.61
C GLN A 84 -6.99 2.80 -7.42
N LEU A 85 -5.73 2.48 -7.19
CA LEU A 85 -4.66 3.47 -7.11
C LEU A 85 -4.46 4.24 -8.44
N GLN A 86 -4.78 3.61 -9.57
CA GLN A 86 -4.75 4.24 -10.88
C GLN A 86 -5.97 5.13 -11.13
N THR A 87 -7.16 4.63 -10.79
CA THR A 87 -8.44 5.14 -11.30
C THR A 87 -9.25 5.96 -10.30
N ALA A 88 -9.07 5.75 -8.98
CA ALA A 88 -9.86 6.44 -7.98
C ALA A 88 -9.57 7.95 -7.96
N SER A 89 -10.64 8.74 -7.82
CA SER A 89 -10.57 10.20 -7.73
C SER A 89 -10.57 10.72 -6.30
N LYS A 90 -11.03 9.91 -5.33
CA LYS A 90 -11.14 10.29 -3.93
C LYS A 90 -9.82 10.03 -3.19
N PRO A 91 -9.22 11.07 -2.56
CA PRO A 91 -7.98 10.90 -1.80
C PRO A 91 -8.06 9.83 -0.72
N GLU A 92 -9.19 9.71 -0.04
CA GLU A 92 -9.41 8.75 1.05
C GLU A 92 -9.22 7.30 0.58
N VAL A 93 -9.75 6.97 -0.60
CA VAL A 93 -9.59 5.66 -1.25
C VAL A 93 -8.10 5.40 -1.57
N LEU A 94 -7.44 6.38 -2.20
CA LEU A 94 -6.02 6.28 -2.56
C LEU A 94 -5.12 6.12 -1.32
N ILE A 95 -5.43 6.85 -0.24
CA ILE A 95 -4.69 6.78 1.03
C ILE A 95 -4.79 5.37 1.61
N GLN A 96 -5.99 4.80 1.68
CA GLN A 96 -6.15 3.44 2.20
C GLN A 96 -5.43 2.42 1.32
N GLY A 97 -5.58 2.50 -0.01
CA GLY A 97 -4.89 1.62 -0.95
C GLY A 97 -3.37 1.66 -0.79
N MET A 98 -2.79 2.86 -0.61
CA MET A 98 -1.35 2.98 -0.39
C MET A 98 -0.90 2.42 0.95
N TYR A 99 -1.71 2.56 2.01
CA TYR A 99 -1.40 1.91 3.27
C TYR A 99 -1.48 0.37 3.18
N VAL A 100 -2.40 -0.18 2.40
CA VAL A 100 -2.41 -1.62 2.11
C VAL A 100 -1.09 -2.04 1.45
N LEU A 101 -0.67 -1.36 0.37
CA LEU A 101 0.61 -1.68 -0.29
C LEU A 101 1.81 -1.53 0.66
N SER A 102 1.77 -0.56 1.56
CA SER A 102 2.77 -0.39 2.61
C SER A 102 2.85 -1.61 3.53
N ASN A 103 1.71 -2.12 4.02
CA ASN A 103 1.66 -3.29 4.89
C ASN A 103 2.10 -4.55 4.14
N VAL A 104 1.71 -4.70 2.87
CA VAL A 104 2.18 -5.81 2.04
C VAL A 104 3.70 -5.73 1.85
N ALA A 105 4.26 -4.53 1.67
CA ALA A 105 5.69 -4.32 1.52
C ALA A 105 6.50 -4.61 2.80
N SER A 106 5.90 -4.82 3.97
CA SER A 106 6.63 -5.31 5.15
C SER A 106 6.84 -6.82 5.17
N GLY A 107 6.26 -7.55 4.20
CA GLY A 107 6.43 -9.00 4.06
C GLY A 107 7.79 -9.44 3.48
N ASN A 108 7.83 -10.67 2.96
CA ASN A 108 9.01 -11.26 2.33
C ASN A 108 9.28 -10.66 0.94
N GLU A 109 10.30 -11.20 0.27
CA GLU A 109 10.71 -10.75 -1.05
C GLU A 109 9.61 -10.84 -2.11
N PHE A 110 8.83 -11.93 -2.08
CA PHE A 110 7.73 -12.14 -3.01
C PHE A 110 6.68 -11.01 -2.87
N HIS A 111 6.32 -10.64 -1.64
CA HIS A 111 5.40 -9.53 -1.38
C HIS A 111 5.95 -8.19 -1.85
N LYS A 112 7.23 -7.92 -1.58
CA LYS A 112 7.90 -6.68 -1.99
C LYS A 112 7.95 -6.54 -3.51
N GLU A 113 8.29 -7.60 -4.25
CA GLU A 113 8.31 -7.55 -5.72
C GLU A 113 6.89 -7.40 -6.31
N ALA A 114 5.88 -8.02 -5.70
CA ALA A 114 4.49 -7.81 -6.11
C ALA A 114 4.05 -6.34 -5.91
N VAL A 115 4.42 -5.71 -4.79
CA VAL A 115 4.19 -4.27 -4.57
C VAL A 115 4.98 -3.41 -5.55
N MET A 116 6.25 -3.74 -5.82
CA MET A 116 7.07 -3.06 -6.83
C MET A 116 6.37 -3.04 -8.19
N HIS A 117 5.79 -4.17 -8.62
CA HIS A 117 5.02 -4.23 -9.85
C HIS A 117 3.85 -3.23 -9.82
N GLN A 118 3.03 -3.23 -8.77
CA GLN A 118 1.89 -2.32 -8.67
C GLN A 118 2.27 -0.84 -8.69
N ILE A 119 3.33 -0.44 -7.96
CA ILE A 119 3.68 0.98 -7.84
C ILE A 119 4.40 1.54 -9.07
N LEU A 120 5.05 0.68 -9.86
CA LEU A 120 5.77 1.06 -11.08
C LEU A 120 4.86 1.09 -12.31
N LEU A 121 3.74 0.37 -12.30
CA LEU A 121 2.73 0.45 -13.34
C LEU A 121 2.32 1.91 -13.55
N GLN A 122 2.47 2.39 -14.79
CA GLN A 122 2.11 3.76 -15.22
C GLN A 122 2.67 4.89 -14.33
N SER A 123 3.77 4.65 -13.61
CA SER A 123 4.35 5.63 -12.68
C SER A 123 3.37 6.15 -11.61
N VAL A 124 2.40 5.32 -11.19
CA VAL A 124 1.37 5.64 -10.18
C VAL A 124 1.97 6.27 -8.93
N ILE A 125 3.10 5.74 -8.45
CA ILE A 125 3.74 6.25 -7.24
C ILE A 125 4.22 7.69 -7.37
N ILE A 126 4.71 8.13 -8.54
CA ILE A 126 5.16 9.52 -8.75
C ILE A 126 3.96 10.47 -8.63
N LYS A 127 2.83 10.11 -9.26
CA LYS A 127 1.56 10.86 -9.13
C LYS A 127 1.14 11.01 -7.67
N HIS A 128 1.29 9.95 -6.86
CA HIS A 128 0.94 10.00 -5.44
C HIS A 128 1.94 10.80 -4.59
N LEU A 129 3.23 10.71 -4.88
CA LEU A 129 4.29 11.51 -4.24
C LEU A 129 4.14 13.02 -4.53
N GLN A 130 3.53 13.39 -5.65
CA GLN A 130 3.28 14.78 -6.05
C GLN A 130 1.89 15.29 -5.67
N ASN A 131 1.06 14.48 -5.02
CA ASN A 131 -0.31 14.87 -4.67
C ASN A 131 -0.32 15.98 -3.60
N ASN A 132 -1.32 16.87 -3.64
CA ASN A 132 -1.48 17.94 -2.65
C ASN A 132 -1.81 17.41 -1.23
N ASP A 133 -2.47 16.27 -1.11
CA ASP A 133 -2.79 15.65 0.17
C ASP A 133 -1.54 15.00 0.79
N SER A 134 -1.07 15.59 1.89
CA SER A 134 0.10 15.09 2.62
C SER A 134 -0.07 13.68 3.20
N ARG A 135 -1.31 13.25 3.47
CA ARG A 135 -1.60 11.89 3.96
C ARG A 135 -1.33 10.86 2.88
N LEU A 136 -1.65 11.18 1.62
CA LEU A 136 -1.36 10.31 0.49
C LEU A 136 0.14 10.24 0.22
N ARG A 137 0.84 11.40 0.24
CA ARG A 137 2.30 11.43 0.14
C ARG A 137 2.96 10.61 1.24
N THR A 138 2.46 10.72 2.47
CA THR A 138 2.95 9.95 3.62
C THR A 138 2.83 8.45 3.39
N ALA A 139 1.65 7.96 2.99
CA ALA A 139 1.40 6.55 2.72
C ALA A 139 2.30 6.03 1.58
N ALA A 140 2.47 6.84 0.52
CA ALA A 140 3.34 6.50 -0.60
C ALA A 140 4.82 6.38 -0.19
N VAL A 141 5.34 7.33 0.60
CA VAL A 141 6.73 7.26 1.08
C VAL A 141 6.92 6.09 2.06
N TRP A 142 5.92 5.78 2.89
CA TRP A 142 6.00 4.64 3.80
C TRP A 142 6.10 3.30 3.07
N ALA A 143 5.35 3.13 1.98
CA ALA A 143 5.51 1.97 1.11
C ALA A 143 6.94 1.86 0.57
N LEU A 144 7.55 2.98 0.16
CA LEU A 144 8.94 3.00 -0.28
C LEU A 144 9.93 2.63 0.83
N VAL A 145 9.75 3.14 2.05
CA VAL A 145 10.56 2.78 3.23
C VAL A 145 10.54 1.26 3.48
N ASN A 146 9.37 0.64 3.35
CA ASN A 146 9.24 -0.81 3.53
C ASN A 146 9.90 -1.60 2.39
N LEU A 147 9.79 -1.11 1.16
CA LEU A 147 10.44 -1.71 -0.02
C LEU A 147 11.97 -1.62 0.07
N THR A 148 12.51 -0.50 0.56
CA THR A 148 13.96 -0.25 0.61
C THR A 148 14.61 -0.63 1.94
N PHE A 149 13.88 -1.30 2.84
CA PHE A 149 14.41 -1.67 4.15
C PHE A 149 15.76 -2.41 4.05
N PRO A 150 16.85 -1.88 4.64
CA PRO A 150 18.18 -2.46 4.54
C PRO A 150 18.22 -3.88 5.13
N GLY A 151 18.98 -4.76 4.49
CA GLY A 151 19.10 -6.16 4.94
C GLY A 151 17.93 -7.06 4.55
N SER A 152 16.85 -6.53 3.96
CA SER A 152 15.88 -7.39 3.28
C SER A 152 16.49 -7.95 1.98
N PRO A 153 16.22 -9.22 1.62
CA PRO A 153 16.59 -9.77 0.32
C PRO A 153 16.15 -8.85 -0.82
N GLY A 154 16.85 -8.87 -1.95
CA GLY A 154 16.51 -8.09 -3.15
C GLY A 154 16.51 -6.56 -3.02
N SER A 155 16.76 -5.99 -1.83
CA SER A 155 16.68 -4.56 -1.54
C SER A 155 17.53 -3.72 -2.50
N HIS A 156 18.76 -4.16 -2.78
CA HIS A 156 19.65 -3.49 -3.74
C HIS A 156 19.02 -3.42 -5.15
N GLY A 157 18.46 -4.53 -5.64
CA GLY A 157 17.80 -4.59 -6.95
C GLY A 157 16.59 -3.67 -7.02
N ARG A 158 15.77 -3.62 -5.95
CA ARG A 158 14.65 -2.68 -5.85
C ARG A 158 15.11 -1.23 -5.86
N VAL A 159 16.16 -0.89 -5.11
CA VAL A 159 16.74 0.46 -5.09
C VAL A 159 17.20 0.89 -6.48
N ILE A 160 17.85 0.01 -7.24
CA ILE A 160 18.23 0.29 -8.64
C ILE A 160 17.00 0.56 -9.50
N LYS A 161 15.96 -0.28 -9.42
CA LYS A 161 14.71 -0.06 -10.16
C LYS A 161 14.09 1.30 -9.82
N LEU A 162 14.00 1.67 -8.53
CA LEU A 162 13.46 2.96 -8.08
C LEU A 162 14.31 4.16 -8.55
N ARG A 163 15.63 4.00 -8.65
CA ARG A 163 16.53 5.02 -9.19
C ARG A 163 16.28 5.22 -10.69
N ASN A 164 16.21 4.13 -11.45
CA ASN A 164 16.01 4.15 -12.90
C ASN A 164 14.65 4.73 -13.32
N THR A 165 13.64 4.62 -12.47
CA THR A 165 12.30 5.18 -12.72
C THR A 165 12.13 6.61 -12.22
N GLY A 166 13.19 7.24 -11.68
CA GLY A 166 13.17 8.63 -11.22
C GLY A 166 12.53 8.84 -9.83
N ILE A 167 12.09 7.79 -9.15
CA ILE A 167 11.46 7.87 -7.82
C ILE A 167 12.44 8.43 -6.79
N THR A 168 13.71 8.03 -6.84
CA THR A 168 14.75 8.59 -5.96
C THR A 168 14.94 10.10 -6.17
N SER A 169 14.84 10.58 -7.41
CA SER A 169 14.91 12.02 -7.71
C SER A 169 13.69 12.75 -7.13
N GLN A 170 12.49 12.18 -7.31
CA GLN A 170 11.28 12.71 -6.70
C GLN A 170 11.39 12.79 -5.17
N LEU A 171 11.92 11.77 -4.49
CA LEU A 171 12.15 11.80 -3.05
C LEU A 171 13.12 12.92 -2.65
N LYS A 172 14.20 13.15 -3.40
CA LYS A 172 15.14 14.27 -3.16
C LYS A 172 14.42 15.63 -3.21
N ASN A 173 13.46 15.80 -4.12
CA ASN A 173 12.65 17.02 -4.21
C ASN A 173 11.70 17.22 -3.01
N MET A 174 11.40 16.15 -2.27
CA MET A 174 10.47 16.17 -1.12
C MET A 174 11.18 16.31 0.23
N VAL A 175 12.50 16.46 0.28
CA VAL A 175 13.28 16.57 1.55
C VAL A 175 12.82 17.75 2.42
N ASN A 176 12.23 18.77 1.80
CA ASN A 176 11.71 19.96 2.48
C ASN A 176 10.17 20.04 2.42
N ASP A 177 9.46 18.91 2.29
CA ASP A 177 8.00 18.87 2.29
C ASP A 177 7.41 19.67 3.48
N PRO A 178 6.34 20.45 3.27
CA PRO A 178 5.72 21.22 4.35
C PRO A 178 5.15 20.33 5.47
N CYS A 179 4.76 19.09 5.15
CA CYS A 179 4.30 18.14 6.15
C CYS A 179 5.50 17.47 6.84
N LEU A 180 5.57 17.60 8.17
CA LEU A 180 6.64 17.02 8.97
C LEU A 180 6.72 15.49 8.83
N ASP A 181 5.57 14.83 8.73
CA ASP A 181 5.48 13.37 8.66
C ASP A 181 6.04 12.82 7.34
N VAL A 182 5.74 13.51 6.22
CA VAL A 182 6.34 13.25 4.90
C VAL A 182 7.83 13.49 4.95
N LYS A 183 8.26 14.65 5.48
CA LYS A 183 9.67 15.03 5.58
C LYS A 183 10.51 13.99 6.35
N LEU A 184 10.01 13.51 7.49
CA LEU A 184 10.68 12.49 8.29
C LEU A 184 10.86 11.19 7.48
N ARG A 185 9.79 10.72 6.82
CA ARG A 185 9.81 9.47 6.05
C ARG A 185 10.65 9.57 4.79
N VAL A 186 10.65 10.71 4.11
CA VAL A 186 11.49 10.95 2.93
C VAL A 186 12.96 10.83 3.32
N ARG A 187 13.35 11.40 4.45
CA ARG A 187 14.72 11.28 4.98
C ARG A 187 15.06 9.84 5.34
N ALA A 188 14.13 9.10 5.94
CA ALA A 188 14.32 7.67 6.22
C ALA A 188 14.53 6.87 4.92
N ALA A 189 13.66 7.03 3.92
CA ALA A 189 13.76 6.35 2.63
C ALA A 189 15.08 6.69 1.91
N LEU A 190 15.47 7.97 1.87
CA LEU A 190 16.73 8.39 1.26
C LEU A 190 17.95 7.83 2.02
N GLY A 191 17.89 7.80 3.35
CA GLY A 191 18.93 7.19 4.18
C GLY A 191 19.15 5.71 3.82
N GLN A 192 18.07 4.95 3.66
CA GLN A 192 18.12 3.56 3.22
C GLN A 192 18.64 3.40 1.78
N ILE A 193 18.24 4.28 0.87
CA ILE A 193 18.71 4.24 -0.53
C ILE A 193 20.22 4.53 -0.60
N MET A 194 20.71 5.46 0.23
CA MET A 194 22.12 5.87 0.26
C MET A 194 23.05 4.78 0.80
N THR A 195 22.57 3.84 1.63
CA THR A 195 23.41 2.74 2.12
C THR A 195 23.93 1.82 1.00
N PHE A 196 23.28 1.86 -0.17
CA PHE A 196 23.65 1.04 -1.33
C PHE A 196 24.63 1.72 -2.29
N GLY A 197 25.13 2.92 -1.94
CA GLY A 197 26.02 3.73 -2.77
C GLY A 197 25.31 4.37 -3.97
N ASP A 198 25.75 5.57 -4.35
CA ASP A 198 25.48 6.07 -5.70
C ASP A 198 26.34 5.23 -6.64
N GLY A 199 25.70 4.33 -7.39
CA GLY A 199 26.36 3.42 -8.33
C GLY A 199 26.88 4.16 -9.54
N SER A 200 27.84 5.07 -9.32
CA SER A 200 28.59 5.79 -10.33
C SER A 200 30.00 5.23 -10.35
N THR A 201 30.14 4.09 -11.01
CA THR A 201 31.39 3.63 -11.65
C THR A 201 31.06 3.25 -13.07
#